data_AF-A0A4Q0TYT5-F1
#
_entry.id   AF-A0A4Q0TYT5-F1
#
_cell.length_a   1.000
_cell.length_b   1.000
_cell.length_c   1.000
_cell.angle_alpha   90.00
_cell.angle_beta   90.00
_cell.angle_gamma   90.00
#
_symmetry.space_group_name_H-M   'P 1'
#
loop_
_entity.id
_entity.type
_entity.pdbx_description
1 polymer ?
#
loop_
_entity_poly.entity_id
_entity_poly.type
_entity_poly.pdbx_seq_one_letter_code
_entity_poly.pdbx_strand_id
1 'polypeptide(L)' 'MEKYLIHSNELHLIDQERIHQAVEQMVESLDMAAGSTFSFDLYKVVETYFKDLDKRREINHLLGITDNTYDPTEDFGVC' A
#
# COMPACT_ATOMS: atom_id res chain seq x y z
N MET A 1 11.03 15.51 14.39
CA MET A 1 10.38 14.89 13.21
C MET A 1 9.74 13.62 13.72
N GLU A 2 8.44 13.65 13.97
CA GLU A 2 7.69 12.48 14.46
C GLU A 2 7.67 11.44 13.33
N LYS A 3 8.41 10.34 13.53
CA LYS A 3 8.27 9.15 12.70
C LYS A 3 6.96 8.51 13.11
N TYR A 4 5.91 8.67 12.29
CA TYR A 4 4.72 7.86 12.42
C TYR A 4 5.15 6.40 12.24
N LEU A 5 5.21 5.67 13.36
CA LEU A 5 5.46 4.23 13.39
C LEU A 5 4.18 3.54 12.95
N ILE A 6 3.85 3.65 11.67
CA ILE A 6 2.72 2.91 11.10
C ILE A 6 3.19 1.46 11.02
N HIS A 7 2.60 0.58 11.83
CA HIS A 7 2.85 -0.85 11.69
C HIS A 7 2.42 -1.29 10.27
N SER A 8 3.06 -2.30 9.69
CA SER A 8 2.67 -2.81 8.35
C SER A 8 1.17 -3.18 8.28
N ASN A 9 0.55 -3.52 9.42
CA ASN A 9 -0.88 -3.79 9.56
C ASN A 9 -1.75 -2.53 9.56
N GLU A 10 -1.21 -1.35 9.87
CA GLU A 10 -1.95 -0.07 9.93
C GLU A 10 -1.90 0.72 8.60
N LEU A 11 -1.25 0.17 7.56
CA LEU A 11 -1.19 0.80 6.24
C LEU A 11 -2.59 1.04 5.62
N HIS A 12 -3.59 0.23 6.01
CA HIS A 12 -4.99 0.43 5.60
C HIS A 12 -5.65 1.68 6.24
N LEU A 13 -5.04 2.23 7.29
CA LEU A 13 -5.52 3.44 7.97
C LEU A 13 -5.01 4.73 7.32
N ILE A 14 -4.06 4.65 6.37
CA ILE A 14 -3.54 5.84 5.68
C ILE A 14 -4.65 6.48 4.84
N ASP A 15 -4.91 7.77 5.01
CA ASP A 15 -5.92 8.49 4.23
C ASP A 15 -5.67 8.39 2.72
N GLN A 16 -6.74 8.19 1.96
CA GLN A 16 -6.68 8.07 0.50
C GLN A 16 -6.04 9.30 -0.15
N GLU A 17 -6.32 10.50 0.36
CA GLU A 17 -5.71 11.74 -0.13
C GLU A 17 -4.19 11.73 0.03
N ARG A 18 -3.67 11.21 1.15
CA ARG A 18 -2.23 11.09 1.39
C ARG A 18 -1.58 10.09 0.45
N ILE A 19 -2.29 8.99 0.14
CA ILE A 19 -1.84 8.01 -0.85
C ILE A 19 -1.78 8.67 -2.23
N HIS A 20 -2.82 9.39 -2.64
CA HIS A 20 -2.87 10.05 -3.96
C HIS A 20 -1.79 11.13 -4.11
N GLN A 21 -1.57 11.95 -3.09
CA GLN A 21 -0.48 12.94 -3.07
C GLN A 21 0.89 12.30 -3.22
N ALA A 22 1.13 11.17 -2.54
CA ALA A 22 2.39 10.44 -2.65
C ALA A 22 2.57 9.80 -4.04
N VAL A 23 1.48 9.28 -4.63
CA VAL A 23 1.50 8.73 -6.00
C VAL A 23 1.77 9.83 -7.02
N GLU A 24 1.16 11.00 -6.88
CA GLU A 24 1.38 12.16 -7.75
C GLU A 24 2.85 12.58 -7.73
N GLN A 25 3.44 12.76 -6.53
CA GLN A 25 4.86 13.08 -6.39
C GLN A 25 5.78 12.00 -6.97
N MET A 26 5.42 10.72 -6.80
CA MET A 26 6.18 9.60 -7.37
C MET A 26 6.16 9.62 -8.90
N VAL A 27 5.01 9.91 -9.49
CA VAL A 27 4.82 9.98 -10.94
C VAL A 27 5.59 11.17 -11.53
N GLU A 28 5.50 12.34 -10.90
CA GLU A 28 6.29 13.52 -11.27
C GLU A 28 7.79 13.26 -11.17
N SER A 29 8.24 12.61 -10.09
CA SER A 29 9.67 12.32 -9.86
C SER A 29 10.27 11.32 -10.86
N LEU A 30 9.43 10.46 -11.43
CA LEU A 30 9.85 9.46 -12.42
C LEU A 30 9.70 9.96 -13.85
N ASP A 31 9.36 11.25 -14.06
CA ASP A 31 9.00 11.84 -15.35
C ASP A 31 7.97 10.99 -16.12
N MET A 32 7.14 10.23 -15.39
CA MET A 32 6.08 9.43 -15.99
C MET A 32 4.95 10.37 -16.34
N ALA A 33 4.48 10.34 -17.60
CA ALA A 33 3.22 10.98 -17.92
C ALA A 33 2.12 10.28 -17.10
N ALA A 34 1.65 10.94 -16.04
CA ALA A 34 0.58 10.48 -15.15
C ALA A 34 -0.69 10.06 -15.92
N GLY A 35 -0.81 10.52 -17.16
CA GLY A 35 -1.80 10.10 -18.14
C GLY A 35 -1.48 8.73 -18.72
N SER A 36 -1.91 7.69 -17.99
CA SER A 36 -2.39 6.40 -18.50
C SER A 36 -1.72 5.87 -19.77
N THR A 37 -0.98 4.76 -19.64
CA THR A 37 -1.30 3.68 -20.58
C THR A 37 -2.77 3.36 -20.29
N PHE A 38 -3.67 3.50 -21.27
CA PHE A 38 -5.14 3.52 -21.13
C PHE A 38 -5.75 2.32 -20.34
N SER A 39 -4.92 1.35 -19.97
CA SER A 39 -5.25 0.10 -19.29
C SER A 39 -4.63 -0.04 -17.88
N PHE A 40 -3.83 0.90 -17.39
CA PHE A 40 -3.16 0.79 -16.07
C PHE A 40 -3.32 2.05 -15.22
N ASP A 41 -4.20 1.98 -14.23
CA ASP A 41 -4.48 3.05 -13.28
C ASP A 41 -3.60 2.89 -12.03
N LEU A 42 -2.50 3.63 -11.99
CA LEU A 42 -1.53 3.56 -10.89
C LEU A 42 -2.12 4.02 -9.55
N TYR A 43 -2.99 5.04 -9.56
CA TYR A 43 -3.65 5.53 -8.34
C TYR A 43 -4.47 4.42 -7.71
N LYS A 44 -5.28 3.74 -8.51
CA LYS A 44 -6.12 2.64 -8.05
C LYS A 44 -5.31 1.43 -7.60
N VAL A 45 -4.22 1.09 -8.29
CA VAL A 45 -3.34 -0.02 -7.92
C VAL A 45 -2.70 0.23 -6.55
N VAL A 46 -2.12 1.42 -6.35
CA VAL A 46 -1.48 1.77 -5.08
C VAL A 46 -2.51 1.86 -3.96
N GLU A 47 -3.63 2.53 -4.18
CA GLU A 47 -4.73 2.59 -3.19
C GLU A 47 -5.20 1.20 -2.77
N THR A 48 -5.42 0.31 -3.73
CA THR A 48 -5.82 -1.07 -3.46
C THR A 48 -4.78 -1.81 -2.63
N TYR A 49 -3.50 -1.66 -2.93
CA TYR A 49 -2.43 -2.31 -2.17
C TYR A 49 -2.36 -1.84 -0.70
N PHE A 50 -2.59 -0.56 -0.44
CA PHE A 50 -2.55 -0.02 0.92
C PHE A 50 -3.84 -0.31 1.71
N LYS A 51 -5.01 -0.29 1.06
CA LYS A 51 -6.33 -0.39 1.71
C LYS A 51 -6.90 -1.80 1.81
N ASP A 52 -6.62 -2.66 0.84
CA ASP A 52 -7.19 -4.01 0.76
C ASP A 52 -6.13 -5.04 1.19
N LEU A 53 -6.21 -5.46 2.46
CA LEU A 53 -5.22 -6.36 3.06
C LEU A 53 -5.18 -7.73 2.38
N ASP A 54 -6.31 -8.24 1.88
CA ASP A 54 -6.37 -9.52 1.21
C ASP A 54 -5.71 -9.44 -0.17
N LYS A 55 -6.04 -8.41 -0.97
CA LYS A 55 -5.36 -8.19 -2.25
C LYS A 55 -3.87 -7.90 -2.06
N ARG A 56 -3.50 -7.17 -1.01
CA ARG A 56 -2.09 -6.95 -0.66
C ARG A 56 -1.36 -8.26 -0.42
N ARG A 57 -1.97 -9.20 0.32
CA ARG A 57 -1.42 -10.54 0.56
C ARG A 57 -1.26 -11.32 -0.73
N GLU A 58 -2.27 -11.30 -1.60
CA GLU A 58 -2.20 -11.94 -2.92
C GLU A 58 -1.05 -11.37 -3.78
N ILE A 59 -0.93 -10.03 -3.82
CA ILE A 59 0.13 -9.33 -4.55
C ILE A 59 1.51 -9.68 -3.97
N ASN A 60 1.66 -9.64 -2.64
CA ASN A 60 2.91 -10.00 -1.96
C ASN A 60 3.31 -11.45 -2.24
N HIS A 61 2.35 -12.37 -2.20
CA HIS A 61 2.56 -13.78 -2.51
C HIS A 61 3.06 -13.97 -3.96
N LEU A 62 2.41 -13.33 -4.93
CA LEU A 62 2.81 -13.38 -6.35
C LEU A 62 4.22 -12.82 -6.58
N LEU A 63 4.60 -11.77 -5.84
CA LEU A 63 5.92 -11.15 -5.94
C LEU A 63 7.00 -11.85 -5.11
N GLY A 64 6.67 -12.91 -4.37
CA GLY A 64 7.60 -13.60 -3.46
C GLY A 64 8.06 -12.72 -2.29
N ILE A 65 7.30 -11.68 -1.95
CA ILE A 65 7.57 -10.82 -0.79
C ILE A 65 7.12 -11.59 0.44
N THR A 66 8.08 -12.17 1.17
CA THR A 66 7.82 -12.79 2.47
C THR A 66 7.51 -11.70 3.50
N ASP A 67 6.25 -11.65 3.97
CA ASP A 67 5.85 -10.84 5.13
C ASP A 67 6.60 -11.36 6.37
N ASN A 68 7.81 -10.86 6.62
CA ASN A 68 8.54 -11.10 7.89
C ASN A 68 7.86 -10.44 9.11
N THR A 69 6.61 -9.99 8.97
CA THR A 69 5.83 -9.28 9.99
C THR A 69 4.42 -9.86 10.19
N TYR A 70 4.06 -10.95 9.49
CA TYR A 70 2.83 -11.67 9.84
C TYR A 70 3.08 -12.45 11.13
N ASP A 71 2.70 -11.85 12.25
CA ASP A 71 2.48 -12.56 13.50
C ASP A 71 1.00 -12.97 13.56
N PRO A 72 0.67 -14.27 13.43
CA PRO A 72 -0.70 -14.75 13.56
C PRO A 72 -1.32 -14.45 14.94
N THR A 73 -0.52 -14.07 15.94
CA THR A 73 -1.02 -13.72 17.29
C THR A 73 -1.70 -12.36 17.35
N GLU A 74 -1.59 -11.50 16.33
CA GLU A 74 -2.30 -10.21 16.31
C GLU A 74 -3.76 -10.29 15.82
N ASP A 75 -4.14 -11.38 15.12
CA ASP A 75 -5.52 -11.61 14.64
C ASP A 75 -6.40 -12.28 15.72
N PHE A 76 -5.78 -12.99 16.67
CA PHE A 76 -6.45 -13.49 17.85
C PHE A 76 -6.31 -12.46 18.96
N GLY A 77 -7.28 -11.54 19.01
CA GLY A 77 -7.50 -10.68 20.17
C GLY A 77 -7.33 -11.48 21.45
N VAL A 78 -6.33 -11.09 22.23
CA VAL A 78 -6.02 -11.60 23.56
C VAL A 78 -7.32 -11.62 24.37
N CYS A 79 -7.78 -12.82 24.75
CA CYS A 79 -8.83 -13.03 25.74
C CYS A 79 -8.42 -12.46 27.11
#